data_AF-K1YKL4-F1
#
_entry.id   AF-K1YKL4-F1
#
_cell.length_a   1.000
_cell.length_b   1.000
_cell.length_c   1.000
_cell.angle_alpha   90.00
_cell.angle_beta   90.00
_cell.angle_gamma   90.00
#
_symmetry.space_group_name_H-M   'P 1'
#
loop_
_entity.id
_entity.type
_entity.pdbx_description
1 polymer ?
#
loop_
_entity_poly.entity_id
_entity_poly.type
_entity_poly.pdbx_seq_one_letter_code
_entity_poly.pdbx_strand_id
1 'polypeptide(L)'
;MTGDYCPACAEIILGREQGDRYSELIGQFRREINAAYVDPIYIATVRKKLDLDQREAAEIFGGGVNAFSRYENGKTKPPLALVKLLKVLDRHPDLLGEVRAA
;
A
#
# COMPACT_ATOMS: atom_id res chain seq x y z
N MET A 1 -24.57 -8.30 -6.90
CA MET A 1 -24.09 -9.23 -5.86
C MET A 1 -25.26 -10.13 -5.52
N THR A 2 -25.10 -11.43 -5.75
CA THR A 2 -26.10 -12.46 -5.44
C THR A 2 -25.41 -13.61 -4.71
N GLY A 3 -26.12 -14.26 -3.80
CA GLY A 3 -25.61 -15.36 -2.99
C GLY A 3 -26.68 -15.92 -2.07
N ASP A 4 -26.39 -17.04 -1.43
CA ASP A 4 -27.29 -17.67 -0.46
C ASP A 4 -27.16 -16.93 0.87
N TYR A 5 -28.31 -16.59 1.47
CA TYR A 5 -28.38 -15.79 2.69
C TYR A 5 -29.16 -16.51 3.79
N CYS A 6 -28.55 -16.62 4.97
CA CYS A 6 -29.23 -17.15 6.15
C CYS A 6 -29.96 -16.03 6.91
N PRO A 7 -31.30 -16.04 7.01
CA PRO A 7 -32.05 -14.99 7.70
C PRO A 7 -31.89 -15.00 9.23
N ALA A 8 -31.39 -16.10 9.81
CA ALA A 8 -31.22 -16.22 11.26
C ALA A 8 -29.92 -15.59 11.78
N CYS A 9 -28.83 -15.64 11.01
CA CYS A 9 -27.50 -15.18 11.44
C CYS A 9 -26.81 -14.21 10.46
N ALA A 10 -27.43 -13.93 9.31
CA ALA A 10 -26.91 -13.10 8.24
C ALA A 10 -25.64 -13.64 7.54
N GLU A 11 -25.36 -14.94 7.66
CA GLU A 11 -24.29 -15.59 6.88
C GLU A 11 -24.61 -15.52 5.38
N ILE A 12 -23.58 -15.28 4.57
CA ILE A 12 -23.67 -15.17 3.11
C ILE A 12 -22.68 -16.14 2.48
N ILE A 13 -23.17 -17.01 1.60
CA ILE A 13 -22.33 -17.89 0.78
C ILE A 13 -22.38 -17.39 -0.67
N LEU A 14 -21.22 -16.99 -1.19
CA LEU A 14 -21.07 -16.56 -2.57
C LEU A 14 -20.55 -17.73 -3.41
N GLY A 15 -21.18 -17.96 -4.57
CA GLY A 15 -20.59 -18.79 -5.61
C GLY A 15 -19.31 -18.14 -6.16
N ARG A 16 -18.47 -18.92 -6.86
CA ARG A 16 -17.14 -18.49 -7.33
C ARG A 16 -17.16 -17.13 -8.04
N GLU A 17 -17.99 -16.96 -9.07
CA GLU A 17 -18.04 -15.72 -9.86
C GLU A 17 -18.37 -14.49 -9.01
N GLN A 18 -19.37 -14.60 -8.12
CA GLN A 18 -19.78 -13.49 -7.26
C GLN A 18 -18.75 -13.24 -6.15
N GLY A 19 -18.08 -14.29 -5.66
CA GLY A 19 -16.98 -14.18 -4.70
C GLY A 19 -15.75 -13.48 -5.29
N ASP A 20 -15.38 -13.80 -6.53
CA ASP A 20 -14.29 -13.16 -7.25
C ASP A 20 -14.61 -11.67 -7.48
N ARG A 21 -15.82 -11.38 -7.97
CA ARG A 21 -16.30 -10.00 -8.17
C ARG A 21 -16.34 -9.20 -6.87
N TYR A 22 -16.81 -9.80 -5.78
CA TYR A 22 -16.81 -9.14 -4.46
C TYR A 22 -15.40 -8.81 -3.99
N SER A 23 -14.49 -9.78 -4.09
CA SER A 23 -13.10 -9.62 -3.68
C SER A 23 -12.40 -8.53 -4.49
N GLU A 24 -12.69 -8.45 -5.79
CA GLU A 24 -12.18 -7.40 -6.66
C GLU A 24 -12.69 -6.00 -6.23
N LEU A 25 -14.00 -5.85 -6.02
CA LEU A 25 -14.61 -4.58 -5.61
C LEU A 25 -14.06 -4.09 -4.26
N ILE A 26 -13.95 -4.99 -3.28
CA ILE A 26 -13.34 -4.68 -1.97
C ILE A 26 -11.87 -4.29 -2.13
N GLY A 27 -11.15 -4.98 -3.02
CA GLY A 27 -9.76 -4.65 -3.35
C GLY A 27 -9.60 -3.28 -3.99
N GLN A 28 -10.48 -2.91 -4.94
CA GLN A 28 -10.52 -1.60 -5.58
C GLN A 28 -10.80 -0.51 -4.55
N PHE A 29 -11.85 -0.68 -3.74
CA PHE A 29 -12.22 0.27 -2.69
C PHE A 29 -11.10 0.49 -1.65
N ARG A 30 -10.41 -0.59 -1.24
CA ARG A 30 -9.24 -0.47 -0.36
C ARG A 30 -8.11 0.36 -0.99
N ARG A 31 -7.86 0.19 -2.29
CA ARG A 31 -6.85 0.98 -3.01
C ARG A 31 -7.22 2.46 -3.08
N GLU A 32 -8.50 2.76 -3.33
CA GLU A 32 -9.01 4.14 -3.33
C GLU A 32 -8.83 4.82 -1.97
N ILE A 33 -9.22 4.15 -0.88
CA ILE A 33 -9.01 4.67 0.48
C ILE A 33 -7.53 4.94 0.76
N ASN A 34 -6.65 4.01 0.38
CA ASN A 34 -5.22 4.18 0.62
C ASN A 34 -4.63 5.33 -0.22
N ALA A 35 -5.09 5.50 -1.46
CA ALA A 35 -4.66 6.58 -2.35
C ALA A 35 -5.09 7.97 -1.85
N ALA A 36 -6.25 8.06 -1.18
CA ALA A 36 -6.68 9.30 -0.54
C ALA A 36 -5.74 9.76 0.59
N TYR A 37 -5.00 8.84 1.20
CA TYR A 37 -4.04 9.15 2.27
C TYR A 37 -2.65 9.53 1.73
N VAL A 38 -2.15 8.76 0.76
CA VAL A 38 -0.95 9.08 -0.01
C VAL A 38 -1.07 8.39 -1.36
N ASP A 39 -0.76 9.11 -2.43
CA ASP A 39 -0.77 8.54 -3.78
C ASP A 39 0.30 7.42 -3.87
N PRO A 40 -0.08 6.18 -4.23
CA PRO A 40 0.88 5.09 -4.46
C PRO A 40 1.95 5.44 -5.49
N ILE A 41 1.61 6.24 -6.50
CA ILE A 41 2.55 6.71 -7.53
C ILE A 41 3.59 7.65 -6.92
N TYR A 42 3.19 8.50 -5.96
CA TYR A 42 4.12 9.39 -5.25
C TYR A 42 5.22 8.60 -4.53
N ILE A 43 4.86 7.51 -3.86
CA ILE A 43 5.83 6.64 -3.17
C ILE A 43 6.85 6.06 -4.16
N ALA A 44 6.37 5.55 -5.31
CA ALA A 44 7.24 5.03 -6.35
C ALA A 44 8.17 6.11 -6.94
N THR A 45 7.64 7.32 -7.16
CA THR A 45 8.40 8.45 -7.69
C THR A 45 9.52 8.87 -6.74
N VAL A 46 9.22 9.06 -5.45
CA VAL A 46 10.25 9.42 -4.46
C VAL A 46 11.30 8.32 -4.32
N ARG A 47 10.89 7.05 -4.24
CA ARG A 47 11.83 5.92 -4.18
C ARG A 47 12.79 5.92 -5.36
N LYS A 48 12.27 6.07 -6.59
CA LYS A 48 13.10 6.12 -7.80
C LYS A 48 14.01 7.34 -7.83
N LYS A 49 13.54 8.49 -7.33
CA LYS A 49 14.36 9.71 -7.20
C LYS A 49 15.54 9.54 -6.23
N LEU A 50 15.37 8.68 -5.22
CA LEU A 50 16.40 8.30 -4.26
C LEU A 50 17.31 7.17 -4.77
N ASP A 51 17.13 6.74 -6.03
CA ASP A 51 17.87 5.63 -6.66
C ASP A 51 17.82 4.32 -5.87
N LEU A 52 16.63 3.97 -5.39
CA LEU A 52 16.38 2.75 -4.62
C LEU A 52 15.50 1.78 -5.40
N ASP A 53 15.82 0.49 -5.35
CA ASP A 53 14.85 -0.56 -5.64
C ASP A 53 13.85 -0.76 -4.47
N GLN A 54 12.79 -1.56 -4.69
CA GLN A 54 11.76 -1.79 -3.66
C GLN A 54 12.29 -2.55 -2.43
N ARG A 55 13.27 -3.43 -2.62
CA ARG A 55 13.88 -4.23 -1.56
C ARG A 55 14.80 -3.36 -0.72
N GLU A 56 15.67 -2.57 -1.34
CA GLU A 56 16.54 -1.60 -0.66
C GLU A 56 15.71 -0.61 0.14
N ALA A 57 14.62 -0.09 -0.46
CA ALA A 57 13.71 0.79 0.27
C ALA A 57 13.06 0.08 1.48
N ALA A 58 12.66 -1.19 1.34
CA ALA A 58 12.14 -1.97 2.47
C ALA A 58 13.18 -2.27 3.55
N GLU A 59 14.46 -2.41 3.19
CA GLU A 59 15.57 -2.59 4.12
C GLU A 59 15.85 -1.29 4.89
N ILE A 60 15.85 -0.13 4.21
CA ILE A 60 16.12 1.19 4.81
C ILE A 60 14.95 1.67 5.67
N PHE A 61 13.74 1.58 5.14
CA PHE A 61 12.56 2.20 5.76
C PHE A 61 11.70 1.19 6.55
N GLY A 62 12.00 -0.10 6.45
CA GLY A 62 11.27 -1.18 7.11
C GLY A 62 9.95 -1.57 6.43
N GLY A 63 9.13 -2.35 7.17
CA GLY A 63 7.84 -2.86 6.69
C GLY A 63 7.88 -4.26 6.06
N GLY A 64 9.08 -4.85 5.95
CA GLY A 64 9.34 -6.17 5.37
C GLY A 64 9.49 -6.15 3.84
N VAL A 65 10.07 -7.22 3.29
CA VAL A 65 10.54 -7.29 1.89
C VAL A 65 9.54 -6.90 0.79
N ASN A 66 8.23 -6.98 1.07
CA ASN A 66 7.17 -6.65 0.12
C ASN A 66 6.46 -5.33 0.42
N ALA A 67 6.95 -4.53 1.37
CA ALA A 67 6.29 -3.31 1.82
C ALA A 67 6.08 -2.32 0.69
N PHE A 68 7.15 -1.92 0.01
CA PHE A 68 7.12 -0.94 -1.06
C PHE A 68 6.29 -1.41 -2.26
N SER A 69 6.36 -2.69 -2.62
CA SER A 69 5.45 -3.27 -3.62
C SER A 69 3.97 -3.11 -3.23
N ARG A 70 3.61 -3.37 -1.95
CA ARG A 70 2.22 -3.20 -1.51
C ARG A 70 1.79 -1.74 -1.40
N TYR A 71 2.68 -0.85 -0.98
CA TYR A 71 2.40 0.59 -0.87
C TYR A 71 2.21 1.22 -2.26
N GLU A 72 3.11 0.93 -3.20
CA GLU A 72 3.09 1.44 -4.58
C GLU A 72 1.90 0.89 -5.40
N ASN A 73 1.31 -0.23 -4.98
CA ASN A 73 0.08 -0.77 -5.56
C ASN A 73 -1.18 -0.42 -4.75
N GLY A 74 -1.08 0.42 -3.72
CA GLY A 74 -2.20 0.80 -2.85
C GLY A 74 -2.82 -0.36 -2.06
N LYS A 75 -2.18 -1.55 -2.03
CA LYS A 75 -2.68 -2.75 -1.35
C LYS A 75 -2.58 -2.64 0.16
N THR A 76 -1.73 -1.76 0.68
CA THR A 76 -1.55 -1.54 2.11
C THR A 76 -1.32 -0.06 2.38
N LYS A 77 -1.90 0.44 3.47
CA LYS A 77 -1.64 1.80 3.96
C LYS A 77 -0.22 1.87 4.56
N PRO A 78 0.67 2.75 4.06
CA PRO A 78 1.97 2.95 4.69
C PRO A 78 1.85 3.67 6.04
N PRO A 79 2.77 3.44 6.99
CA PRO A 79 2.81 4.18 8.26
C PRO A 79 2.93 5.70 8.05
N LEU A 80 2.36 6.50 8.94
CA LEU A 80 2.45 7.97 8.87
C LEU A 80 3.88 8.48 8.95
N ALA A 81 4.71 7.88 9.80
CA ALA A 81 6.11 8.23 9.91
C ALA A 81 6.84 8.06 8.56
N LEU A 82 6.59 6.95 7.86
CA LEU A 82 7.17 6.67 6.54
C LEU A 82 6.77 7.74 5.51
N VAL A 83 5.48 8.07 5.43
CA VAL A 83 5.00 9.10 4.49
C VAL A 83 5.62 10.47 4.77
N LYS A 84 5.76 10.84 6.05
CA LYS A 84 6.41 12.10 6.43
C LYS A 84 7.90 12.10 6.06
N LEU A 85 8.60 11.00 6.31
CA LEU A 85 10.02 10.86 5.97
C LEU A 85 10.26 10.93 4.45
N LEU A 86 9.45 10.23 3.66
CA LEU A 86 9.52 10.32 2.19
C LEU A 86 9.28 11.75 1.70
N LYS A 87 8.36 12.51 2.31
CA LYS A 87 8.15 13.94 1.98
C LYS A 87 9.33 14.83 2.35
N VAL A 88 10.12 14.48 3.35
CA VAL A 88 11.35 15.19 3.70
C VAL A 88 12.43 14.85 2.67
N LEU A 89 12.66 13.56 2.42
CA LEU A 89 13.67 13.08 1.46
C LEU A 89 13.39 13.48 0.01
N ASP A 90 12.13 13.66 -0.36
CA ASP A 90 11.76 14.22 -1.66
C ASP A 90 12.25 15.68 -1.81
N ARG A 91 12.28 16.46 -0.73
CA ARG A 91 12.81 17.84 -0.75
C ARG A 91 14.33 17.88 -0.55
N HIS A 92 14.87 16.93 0.22
CA HIS A 92 16.26 16.87 0.65
C HIS A 92 16.82 15.46 0.42
N PRO A 93 17.04 15.05 -0.85
CA PRO A 93 17.51 13.70 -1.17
C PRO A 93 18.91 13.39 -0.63
N ASP A 94 19.71 14.44 -0.37
CA ASP A 94 21.01 14.39 0.28
C ASP A 94 20.96 13.78 1.70
N LEU A 95 19.83 13.89 2.40
CA LEU A 95 19.65 13.32 3.74
C LEU A 95 19.46 11.79 3.74
N LEU A 96 19.36 11.13 2.58
CA LEU A 96 19.23 9.67 2.53
C LEU A 96 20.39 8.95 3.21
N GLY A 97 21.59 9.52 3.15
CA GLY A 97 22.77 8.97 3.82
C GLY A 97 22.60 8.89 5.34
N GLU A 98 21.94 9.89 5.95
CA GLU A 98 21.68 9.91 7.39
C GLU A 98 20.69 8.82 7.80
N VAL A 99 19.65 8.59 6.99
CA VAL A 99 18.64 7.55 7.26
C VAL A 99 19.25 6.15 7.15
N ARG A 100 20.18 5.93 6.21
CA ARG A 100 20.88 4.65 6.05
C ARG A 100 21.82 4.32 7.20
N ALA A 101 22.33 5.34 7.89
CA ALA A 101 23.31 5.20 8.97
C ALA A 101 22.67 5.06 10.36
N ALA A 102 21.37 5.37 10.49
CA ALA A 102 20.60 5.26 11.73
C ALA A 102 20.19 3.82 12.05
#